data_AF-A0A183LA48-F1
#
_entry.id   AF-A0A183LA48-F1
#
_cell.length_a   1.000
_cell.length_b   1.000
_cell.length_c   1.000
_cell.angle_alpha   90.00
_cell.angle_beta   90.00
_cell.angle_gamma   90.00
#
_symmetry.space_group_name_H-M   'P 1'
#
loop_
_entity.id
_entity.type
_entity.pdbx_description
1 polymer ?
#
loop_
_entity_poly.entity_id
_entity_poly.type
_entity_poly.pdbx_seq_one_letter_code
_entity_poly.pdbx_strand_id
1 'polypeptide(L)'
;MEDVRKRRGADIASDHHLVVAKMKVKLKKHWVTEETELQMSNTTFLRDTDKLNEFKIALNNRFHDTTKKLAGKYSKPERPVKDKEGKPITEIQQQRNRWVECFEELLNRPAPMNPPDIEAAHTDLPIDVNPPTKEEIRMAVIQIKNGKAAGPDNIPAEALKPNCNTTDHRRTIS
;
A
#
# COMPACT_ATOMS: atom_id res chain seq x y z
N MET A 1 20.79 -16.07 -35.38
CA MET A 1 19.76 -15.21 -34.77
C MET A 1 19.68 -15.60 -33.31
N GLU A 2 20.13 -14.71 -32.42
CA GLU A 2 20.25 -14.99 -30.99
C GLU A 2 18.93 -14.81 -30.24
N ASP A 3 18.74 -15.67 -29.25
CA ASP A 3 17.54 -15.85 -28.45
C ASP A 3 17.42 -14.74 -27.39
N VAL A 4 16.41 -13.87 -27.54
CA VAL A 4 16.15 -12.73 -26.64
C VAL A 4 15.33 -13.19 -25.44
N ARG A 5 16.02 -13.55 -24.35
CA ARG A 5 15.39 -13.76 -23.04
C ARG A 5 14.94 -12.42 -22.44
N LYS A 6 13.63 -12.16 -22.44
CA LYS A 6 13.00 -11.13 -21.60
C LYS A 6 13.22 -11.46 -20.13
N ARG A 7 14.07 -10.70 -19.43
CA ARG A 7 14.19 -10.77 -17.96
C ARG A 7 13.05 -9.96 -17.33
N ARG A 8 12.47 -10.48 -16.24
CA ARG A 8 11.46 -9.79 -15.43
C ARG A 8 12.05 -8.49 -14.87
N GLY A 9 11.41 -7.36 -15.20
CA GLY A 9 11.71 -6.06 -14.58
C GLY A 9 11.26 -6.04 -13.12
N ALA A 10 11.90 -5.18 -12.32
CA ALA A 10 11.50 -4.91 -10.95
C ALA A 10 10.08 -4.33 -10.96
N ASP A 11 9.17 -5.03 -10.29
CA ASP A 11 7.80 -4.60 -10.08
C ASP A 11 7.83 -3.33 -9.21
N ILE A 12 7.34 -2.21 -9.76
CA ILE A 12 7.31 -0.89 -9.10
C ILE A 12 6.09 -0.79 -8.17
N ALA A 13 5.16 -1.76 -8.26
CA ALA A 13 4.00 -1.88 -7.38
C ALA A 13 4.34 -2.57 -6.05
N SER A 14 5.47 -2.23 -5.43
CA SER A 14 5.65 -2.63 -4.05
C SER A 14 4.79 -1.74 -3.17
N ASP A 15 3.68 -2.30 -2.69
CA ASP A 15 2.79 -1.69 -1.70
C ASP A 15 3.55 -1.44 -0.38
N HIS A 16 4.40 -0.41 -0.37
CA HIS A 16 5.06 0.08 0.83
C HIS A 16 4.06 0.97 1.57
N HIS A 17 3.19 0.35 2.36
CA HIS A 17 2.34 1.08 3.27
C HIS A 17 3.19 1.68 4.40
N LEU A 18 3.28 3.01 4.45
CA LEU A 18 3.85 3.71 5.60
C LEU A 18 2.94 3.44 6.81
N VAL A 19 3.38 2.59 7.74
CA VAL A 19 2.61 2.33 8.96
C VAL A 19 2.87 3.47 9.95
N VAL A 20 1.96 4.44 9.99
CA VAL A 20 1.95 5.50 11.00
C VAL A 20 1.01 5.07 12.13
N ALA A 21 1.57 4.61 13.24
CA ALA A 21 0.79 4.25 14.42
C ALA A 21 0.60 5.46 15.35
N LYS A 22 -0.63 5.94 15.48
CA LYS A 22 -1.00 6.97 16.48
C LYS A 22 -1.50 6.29 17.75
N MET A 23 -0.62 6.14 18.75
CA MET A 23 -0.99 5.53 20.02
C MET A 23 -1.51 6.59 21.00
N LYS A 24 -2.71 6.36 21.56
CA LYS A 24 -3.33 7.21 22.59
C LYS A 24 -3.44 6.41 23.89
N VAL A 25 -2.65 6.78 24.89
CA VAL A 25 -2.71 6.14 26.22
C VAL A 25 -3.85 6.78 27.02
N LYS A 26 -4.81 5.97 27.47
CA LYS A 26 -5.88 6.37 28.39
C LYS A 26 -5.64 5.72 29.75
N LEU A 27 -5.41 6.51 30.77
CA LEU A 27 -5.29 6.04 32.15
C LEU A 27 -6.68 6.01 32.80
N LYS A 28 -7.13 4.84 33.25
CA LYS A 28 -8.44 4.66 33.90
C LYS A 28 -8.25 4.73 35.41
N LYS A 29 -8.92 5.66 36.08
CA LYS A 29 -8.92 5.77 37.54
C LYS A 29 -9.94 4.76 38.09
N HIS A 30 -9.47 3.81 38.89
CA HIS A 30 -10.36 2.98 39.69
C HIS A 30 -10.72 3.75 40.97
N TRP A 31 -12.00 3.75 41.32
CA TRP A 31 -12.46 4.23 42.61
C TRP A 31 -12.82 2.98 43.41
N VAL A 32 -12.09 2.71 44.49
CA VAL A 32 -12.48 1.72 45.51
C VAL A 32 -13.05 2.52 46.67
N THR A 33 -14.34 2.38 46.87
CA THR A 33 -15.05 3.05 47.96
C THR A 33 -14.95 2.16 49.19
N GLU A 34 -13.98 2.47 50.05
CA GLU A 34 -14.03 2.44 51.54
C GLU A 34 -12.59 2.54 52.10
N GLU A 35 -12.18 3.80 52.27
CA GLU A 35 -11.26 4.35 53.30
C GLU A 35 -9.96 3.64 53.69
N THR A 36 -9.32 2.90 52.77
CA THR A 36 -7.85 2.94 52.74
C THR A 36 -7.45 4.24 52.06
N GLU A 37 -6.44 4.95 52.60
CA GLU A 37 -5.72 6.04 51.93
C GLU A 37 -5.25 5.57 50.55
N LEU A 38 -6.17 5.68 49.60
CA LEU A 38 -5.92 5.64 48.19
C LEU A 38 -4.90 6.74 47.98
N GLN A 39 -3.64 6.34 47.88
CA GLN A 39 -2.60 7.12 47.24
C GLN A 39 -3.10 7.44 45.83
N MET A 40 -3.91 8.49 45.75
CA MET A 40 -4.23 9.22 44.54
C MET A 40 -2.93 9.33 43.79
N SER A 41 -2.88 8.76 42.59
CA SER A 41 -1.72 8.73 41.71
C SER A 41 -0.99 10.07 41.82
N ASN A 42 0.09 10.10 42.61
CA ASN A 42 0.70 11.33 43.09
C ASN A 42 1.40 12.00 41.90
N THR A 43 0.66 12.81 41.14
CA THR A 43 1.18 13.67 40.06
C THR A 43 2.16 14.72 40.56
N THR A 44 2.29 14.86 41.88
CA THR A 44 3.39 15.60 42.53
C THR A 44 4.76 15.09 42.11
N PHE A 45 4.91 13.79 41.81
CA PHE A 45 6.15 13.21 41.30
C PHE A 45 6.59 13.81 39.94
N LEU A 46 5.64 14.28 39.13
CA LEU A 46 5.88 14.92 37.83
C LEU A 46 6.05 16.44 37.93
N ARG A 47 5.88 17.05 39.11
CA ARG A 47 6.21 18.48 39.33
C ARG A 47 7.71 18.70 39.50
N ASP A 48 8.39 17.66 39.98
CA ASP A 48 9.84 17.62 40.05
C ASP A 48 10.39 17.42 38.63
N THR A 49 11.18 18.40 38.18
CA THR A 49 11.70 18.44 36.82
C THR A 49 12.70 17.31 36.57
N ASP A 50 13.46 16.91 37.60
CA ASP A 50 14.46 15.86 37.50
C ASP A 50 13.80 14.50 37.33
N LYS A 51 12.77 14.23 38.15
CA LYS A 51 11.98 13.00 38.08
C LYS A 51 11.16 12.89 36.79
N LEU A 52 10.65 14.00 36.28
CA LEU A 52 9.95 14.03 34.99
C LEU A 52 10.91 13.74 33.83
N ASN A 53 12.13 14.25 33.89
CA ASN A 53 13.16 13.98 32.89
C ASN A 53 13.62 12.51 32.94
N GLU A 54 13.85 11.97 34.14
CA GLU A 54 14.17 10.56 34.36
C GLU A 54 13.08 9.64 33.79
N PHE A 55 11.80 9.94 34.06
CA PHE A 55 10.68 9.18 33.49
C PHE A 55 10.64 9.26 31.97
N LYS A 56 10.88 10.43 31.36
CA LYS A 56 10.96 10.59 29.90
C LYS A 56 12.08 9.75 29.30
N ILE A 57 13.24 9.74 29.93
CA ILE A 57 14.39 8.93 29.50
C ILE A 57 14.05 7.44 29.59
N ALA A 58 13.52 6.99 30.72
CA ALA A 58 13.13 5.59 30.92
C ALA A 58 12.06 5.14 29.91
N LEU A 59 11.08 6.00 29.62
CA LEU A 59 10.03 5.73 28.65
C LEU A 59 10.58 5.64 27.22
N ASN A 60 11.44 6.59 26.83
CA ASN A 60 12.08 6.57 25.51
C ASN A 60 12.96 5.33 25.33
N ASN A 61 13.73 4.95 26.34
CA ASN A 61 14.58 3.76 26.30
C ASN A 61 13.73 2.48 26.11
N ARG A 62 12.65 2.34 26.89
CA ARG A 62 11.73 1.20 26.76
C ARG A 62 11.05 1.16 25.40
N PHE A 63 10.67 2.31 24.86
CA PHE A 63 10.07 2.40 23.53
C PHE A 63 11.06 1.97 22.46
N HIS A 64 12.29 2.50 22.49
CA HIS A 64 13.37 2.12 21.58
C HIS A 64 13.65 0.61 21.63
N ASP A 65 13.72 0.01 22.80
CA ASP A 65 13.95 -1.44 22.96
C ASP A 65 12.81 -2.28 22.37
N THR A 66 11.57 -1.81 22.55
CA THR A 66 10.39 -2.46 21.98
C THR A 66 10.39 -2.36 20.46
N THR A 67 10.68 -1.19 19.91
CA THR A 67 10.80 -0.96 18.46
C THR A 67 11.93 -1.78 17.86
N LYS A 68 13.09 -1.84 18.53
CA LYS A 68 14.23 -2.67 18.11
C LYS A 68 13.88 -4.16 18.07
N LYS A 69 13.09 -4.64 19.04
CA LYS A 69 12.61 -6.03 19.07
C LYS A 69 11.60 -6.32 17.95
N LEU A 70 10.75 -5.36 17.61
CA LEU A 70 9.74 -5.48 16.54
C LEU A 70 10.32 -5.33 15.13
N ALA A 71 11.37 -4.52 14.95
CA ALA A 71 11.94 -4.17 13.66
C ALA A 71 12.64 -5.34 12.93
N GLY A 72 12.75 -6.52 13.55
CA GLY A 72 13.38 -7.69 12.94
C GLY A 72 14.87 -7.49 12.63
N LYS A 73 15.45 -8.31 11.74
CA LYS A 73 16.83 -8.13 11.28
C LYS A 73 16.86 -7.01 10.25
N TYR A 74 17.59 -5.93 10.54
CA TYR A 74 17.89 -4.88 9.57
C TYR A 74 18.60 -5.48 8.35
N SER A 75 17.92 -5.51 7.21
CA SER A 75 18.54 -5.77 5.91
C SER A 75 18.99 -4.44 5.32
N LYS A 76 20.20 -4.41 4.74
CA LYS A 76 20.64 -3.24 3.98
C LYS A 76 19.64 -3.01 2.84
N PRO A 77 19.17 -1.77 2.61
CA PRO A 77 18.36 -1.49 1.43
C PRO A 77 19.14 -1.92 0.19
N GLU A 78 18.47 -2.63 -0.72
CA GLU A 78 19.06 -3.23 -1.93
C GLU A 78 19.72 -2.19 -2.85
N ARG A 79 19.35 -0.91 -2.68
CA ARG A 79 19.90 0.23 -3.41
C ARG A 79 20.34 1.33 -2.43
N PRO A 80 21.64 1.66 -2.36
CA PRO A 80 22.11 2.84 -1.65
C PRO A 80 21.52 4.12 -2.26
N VAL A 81 21.29 5.15 -1.45
CA VAL A 81 20.97 6.48 -1.97
C VAL A 81 22.18 7.01 -2.73
N LYS A 82 21.96 7.59 -3.90
CA LYS A 82 23.00 8.09 -4.80
C LYS A 82 22.91 9.60 -4.98
N ASP A 83 24.05 10.23 -5.19
CA ASP A 83 24.13 11.62 -5.63
C ASP A 83 23.69 11.77 -7.10
N LYS A 84 23.78 13.00 -7.63
CA LYS A 84 23.36 13.31 -9.01
C LYS A 84 24.26 12.62 -10.04
N GLU A 85 25.49 12.31 -9.66
CA GLU A 85 26.52 11.62 -10.44
C GLU A 85 26.39 10.09 -10.35
N GLY A 86 25.45 9.58 -9.55
CA GLY A 86 25.16 8.15 -9.39
C GLY A 86 26.07 7.40 -8.42
N LYS A 87 26.91 8.11 -7.67
CA LYS A 87 27.79 7.58 -6.64
C LYS A 87 27.02 7.40 -5.32
N PRO A 88 27.25 6.30 -4.58
CA PRO A 88 26.54 6.04 -3.33
C PRO A 88 26.93 7.04 -2.24
N ILE A 89 25.90 7.58 -1.57
CA ILE A 89 26.00 8.44 -0.40
C ILE A 89 25.96 7.56 0.85
N THR A 90 26.98 7.69 1.71
CA THR A 90 27.12 6.92 2.95
C THR A 90 26.82 7.74 4.19
N GLU A 91 26.83 9.08 4.09
CA GLU A 91 26.62 9.99 5.21
C GLU A 91 25.15 10.42 5.34
N ILE A 92 24.60 10.38 6.56
CA ILE A 92 23.20 10.71 6.85
C ILE A 92 22.88 12.17 6.50
N GLN A 93 23.81 13.11 6.75
CA GLN A 93 23.61 14.52 6.42
C GLN A 93 23.48 14.72 4.91
N GLN A 94 24.38 14.12 4.14
CA GLN A 94 24.33 14.17 2.68
C GLN A 94 23.07 13.50 2.13
N GLN A 95 22.62 12.41 2.76
CA GLN A 95 21.36 11.76 2.38
C GLN A 95 20.17 12.70 2.59
N ARG A 96 20.11 13.44 3.71
CA ARG A 96 19.07 14.45 3.96
C ARG A 96 19.13 15.60 2.95
N ASN A 97 20.33 16.08 2.62
CA ASN A 97 20.48 17.12 1.60
C ASN A 97 19.99 16.63 0.24
N ARG A 98 20.31 15.38 -0.13
CA ARG A 98 19.78 14.75 -1.35
C ARG A 98 18.25 14.64 -1.36
N TRP A 99 17.64 14.38 -0.20
CA TRP A 99 16.17 14.40 -0.05
C TRP A 99 15.58 15.79 -0.28
N VAL A 100 16.20 16.85 0.27
CA VAL A 100 15.75 18.23 0.07
C VAL A 100 15.86 18.62 -1.41
N GLU A 101 16.98 18.34 -2.06
CA GLU A 101 17.18 18.61 -3.48
C GLU A 101 16.14 17.90 -4.37
N CYS A 102 15.93 16.59 -4.18
CA CYS A 102 14.94 15.83 -4.94
C CYS A 102 13.53 16.39 -4.73
N PHE A 103 13.20 16.83 -3.52
CA PHE A 103 11.91 17.41 -3.20
C PHE A 103 11.72 18.76 -3.91
N GLU A 104 12.73 19.62 -3.90
CA GLU A 104 12.71 20.90 -4.62
C GLU A 104 12.64 20.72 -6.13
N GLU A 105 13.41 19.81 -6.71
CA GLU A 105 13.40 19.54 -8.17
C GLU A 105 12.04 19.01 -8.65
N LEU A 106 11.39 18.16 -7.85
CA LEU A 106 10.10 17.57 -8.22
C LEU A 106 8.93 18.54 -8.02
N LEU A 107 8.90 19.28 -6.91
CA LEU A 107 7.75 20.11 -6.55
C LEU A 107 7.84 21.55 -7.04
N ASN A 108 9.05 22.08 -7.23
CA ASN A 108 9.26 23.45 -7.71
C ASN A 108 9.67 23.48 -9.19
N ARG A 109 9.34 22.44 -9.96
CA ARG A 109 9.65 22.41 -11.39
C ARG A 109 8.95 23.58 -12.10
N PRO A 110 9.69 24.48 -12.77
CA PRO A 110 9.06 25.55 -13.54
C PRO A 110 8.22 24.95 -14.66
N ALA A 111 7.15 25.64 -15.04
CA ALA A 111 6.34 25.24 -16.18
C ALA A 111 7.25 25.09 -17.42
N PRO A 112 7.13 24.00 -18.20
CA PRO A 112 7.94 23.82 -19.39
C PRO A 112 7.75 25.01 -20.33
N MET A 113 8.85 25.59 -20.79
CA MET A 113 8.88 26.80 -21.63
C MET A 113 8.13 26.62 -22.96
N ASN A 114 8.11 25.38 -23.45
CA ASN A 114 7.29 24.97 -24.58
C ASN A 114 6.09 24.20 -24.03
N PRO A 115 4.85 24.61 -24.35
CA PRO A 115 3.71 23.74 -24.08
C PRO A 115 3.94 22.41 -24.79
N PRO A 116 3.56 21.27 -24.18
CA PRO A 116 3.56 19.99 -24.89
C PRO A 116 2.74 20.14 -26.17
N ASP A 117 3.33 19.76 -27.30
CA ASP A 117 2.61 19.66 -28.57
C ASP A 117 1.69 18.44 -28.47
N ILE A 118 0.50 18.67 -27.94
CA ILE A 118 -0.54 17.66 -27.84
C ILE A 118 -1.27 17.73 -29.17
N GLU A 119 -0.91 16.86 -30.12
CA GLU A 119 -1.74 16.63 -31.29
C GLU A 119 -3.16 16.32 -30.79
N ALA A 120 -4.11 17.17 -31.15
CA ALA A 120 -5.50 16.95 -30.82
C ALA A 120 -5.90 15.58 -31.35
N ALA A 121 -6.44 14.72 -30.49
CA ALA A 121 -6.96 13.44 -30.92
C ALA A 121 -8.07 13.72 -31.94
N HIS A 122 -7.74 13.58 -33.23
CA HIS A 122 -8.72 13.66 -34.28
C HIS A 122 -9.58 12.42 -34.20
N THR A 123 -10.90 12.66 -34.16
CA THR A 123 -12.00 11.69 -34.19
C THR A 123 -12.45 11.25 -32.79
N ASP A 124 -13.61 11.78 -32.39
CA ASP A 124 -14.52 11.04 -31.51
C ASP A 124 -14.74 9.68 -32.16
N LEU A 125 -14.20 8.61 -31.56
CA LEU A 125 -14.48 7.26 -32.03
C LEU A 125 -16.01 7.15 -32.12
N PRO A 126 -16.56 6.62 -33.22
CA PRO A 126 -18.00 6.39 -33.32
C PRO A 126 -18.35 5.32 -32.28
N ILE A 127 -18.65 5.77 -31.06
CA ILE A 127 -19.18 4.94 -30.00
C ILE A 127 -20.63 4.74 -30.37
N ASP A 128 -20.96 3.50 -30.71
CA ASP A 128 -22.34 3.10 -30.93
C ASP A 128 -23.09 3.23 -29.59
N VAL A 129 -23.97 4.22 -29.51
CA VAL A 129 -24.84 4.45 -28.34
C VAL A 129 -26.11 3.60 -28.39
N ASN A 130 -26.27 2.76 -29.42
CA ASN A 130 -27.41 1.86 -29.49
C ASN A 130 -27.33 0.77 -28.41
N PRO A 131 -28.48 0.28 -27.91
CA PRO A 131 -28.52 -0.84 -26.99
C PRO A 131 -27.83 -2.07 -27.59
N PRO A 132 -27.01 -2.82 -26.82
CA PRO A 132 -26.34 -4.02 -27.30
C PRO A 132 -27.34 -5.04 -27.83
N THR A 133 -27.02 -5.65 -28.96
CA THR A 133 -27.80 -6.76 -29.52
C THR A 133 -27.59 -8.03 -28.71
N LYS A 134 -28.58 -8.93 -28.76
CA LYS A 134 -28.53 -10.22 -28.08
C LYS A 134 -27.30 -11.05 -28.48
N GLU A 135 -26.85 -10.95 -29.74
CA GLU A 135 -25.71 -11.72 -30.23
C GLU A 135 -24.37 -11.16 -29.73
N GLU A 136 -24.23 -9.84 -29.66
CA GLU A 136 -23.06 -9.19 -29.05
C GLU A 136 -22.89 -9.58 -27.58
N ILE A 137 -24.00 -9.60 -26.83
CA ILE A 137 -24.01 -10.06 -25.43
C ILE A 137 -23.56 -11.52 -25.35
N ARG A 138 -24.06 -12.40 -26.22
CA ARG A 138 -23.66 -13.82 -26.26
C ARG A 138 -22.17 -13.98 -26.56
N MET A 139 -21.66 -13.26 -27.55
CA MET A 139 -20.24 -13.33 -27.93
C MET A 139 -19.34 -12.79 -26.82
N ALA A 140 -19.72 -11.69 -26.17
CA ALA A 140 -18.99 -11.13 -25.04
C ALA A 140 -18.93 -12.13 -23.87
N VAL A 141 -20.04 -12.78 -23.54
CA VAL A 141 -20.14 -13.80 -22.48
C VAL A 141 -19.24 -15.02 -22.79
N ILE A 142 -19.16 -15.44 -24.04
CA ILE A 142 -18.28 -16.55 -24.46
C ILE A 142 -16.79 -16.20 -24.27
N GLN A 143 -16.40 -14.95 -24.54
CA GLN A 143 -15.02 -14.47 -24.42
C GLN A 143 -14.54 -14.27 -22.97
N ILE A 144 -15.43 -14.31 -21.98
CA ILE A 144 -15.04 -14.19 -20.57
C ILE A 144 -14.04 -15.30 -20.22
N LYS A 145 -12.94 -14.96 -19.55
CA LYS A 145 -11.93 -15.94 -19.12
C LYS A 145 -12.42 -16.75 -17.92
N ASN A 146 -12.19 -18.06 -17.97
CA ASN A 146 -12.41 -18.97 -16.84
C ASN A 146 -11.33 -18.77 -15.75
N GLY A 147 -11.63 -19.16 -14.52
CA GLY A 147 -10.72 -19.13 -13.37
C GLY A 147 -10.60 -17.75 -12.70
N LYS A 148 -11.50 -16.81 -13.01
CA LYS A 148 -11.59 -15.54 -12.29
C LYS A 148 -12.26 -15.75 -10.92
N ALA A 149 -11.77 -15.02 -9.91
CA ALA A 149 -12.39 -15.02 -8.58
C ALA A 149 -13.85 -14.54 -8.68
N ALA A 150 -14.76 -15.24 -7.99
CA ALA A 150 -16.16 -14.86 -7.94
C ALA A 150 -16.34 -13.52 -7.20
N GLY A 151 -17.35 -12.76 -7.60
CA GLY A 151 -17.74 -11.53 -6.91
C GLY A 151 -18.38 -11.81 -5.54
N PRO A 152 -18.88 -10.76 -4.86
CA PRO A 152 -19.60 -10.90 -3.58
C PRO A 152 -20.85 -11.78 -3.65
N ASP A 153 -21.41 -11.95 -4.85
CA ASP A 153 -22.53 -12.84 -5.16
C ASP A 153 -22.11 -14.33 -5.24
N ASN A 154 -20.82 -14.62 -5.16
CA ASN A 154 -20.22 -15.96 -5.30
C ASN A 154 -20.53 -16.64 -6.64
N ILE A 155 -20.85 -15.88 -7.69
CA ILE A 155 -21.12 -16.43 -9.02
C ILE A 155 -19.81 -16.50 -9.83
N PRO A 156 -19.35 -17.70 -10.24
CA PRO A 156 -18.15 -17.84 -11.05
C PRO A 156 -18.42 -17.48 -12.53
N ALA A 157 -17.41 -16.99 -13.23
CA ALA A 157 -17.51 -16.56 -14.63
C ALA A 157 -18.01 -17.66 -15.59
N GLU A 158 -17.74 -18.92 -15.26
CA GLU A 158 -18.15 -20.12 -15.99
C GLU A 158 -19.66 -20.33 -15.95
N ALA A 159 -20.34 -19.94 -14.86
CA ALA A 159 -21.78 -20.11 -14.71
C ALA A 159 -22.59 -19.21 -15.64
N LEU A 160 -21.98 -18.14 -16.17
CA LEU A 160 -22.60 -17.22 -17.12
C LEU A 160 -22.54 -17.74 -18.55
N LYS A 161 -21.68 -18.72 -18.84
CA LYS A 161 -21.50 -19.24 -20.19
C LYS A 161 -22.64 -20.19 -20.56
N PRO A 162 -23.20 -20.07 -21.77
CA PRO A 162 -24.22 -21.00 -22.22
C PRO A 162 -23.63 -22.41 -22.37
N ASN A 163 -24.14 -23.37 -21.60
CA ASN A 163 -23.77 -24.78 -21.74
C ASN A 163 -24.30 -25.31 -23.08
N CYS A 164 -23.42 -25.60 -24.03
CA CYS A 164 -23.79 -26.22 -25.31
C CYS A 164 -23.83 -27.77 -25.29
N ASN A 165 -23.58 -28.41 -24.14
CA ASN A 165 -23.52 -29.88 -24.05
C ASN A 165 -24.65 -30.45 -23.20
N THR A 166 -25.86 -30.47 -23.75
CA THR A 166 -26.89 -31.43 -23.31
C THR A 166 -26.75 -32.67 -24.18
N THR A 167 -25.75 -33.52 -23.89
CA THR A 167 -25.73 -34.89 -24.40
C THR A 167 -26.68 -35.70 -23.54
N ASP A 168 -27.86 -35.94 -24.12
CA ASP A 168 -28.93 -36.80 -23.64
C ASP A 168 -28.39 -38.22 -23.37
N HIS A 169 -28.26 -38.61 -22.11
CA HIS A 169 -28.03 -40.00 -21.73
C HIS A 169 -29.34 -40.63 -21.28
N ARG A 170 -30.15 -40.97 -22.29
CA ARG A 170 -31.29 -41.88 -22.18
C ARG A 170 -30.78 -43.23 -21.67
N ARG A 171 -31.01 -43.49 -20.38
CA ARG A 171 -30.72 -44.76 -19.71
C ARG A 171 -31.76 -45.79 -20.18
N THR A 172 -31.41 -46.59 -21.19
CA THR A 172 -32.18 -47.79 -21.54
C THR A 172 -31.81 -48.90 -20.57
N ILE A 173 -32.80 -49.40 -19.85
CA ILE A 173 -32.71 -50.56 -18.96
C ILE A 173 -33.20 -51.76 -19.78
N SER A 174 -32.39 -52.80 -19.91
CA SER A 174 -32.84 -54.17 -20.17
C SER A 174 -31.90 -55.15 -19.48
#